data_AF-A0A943GYT2-F1
#
_entry.id   AF-A0A943GYT2-F1
#
_cell.length_a   1.000
_cell.length_b   1.000
_cell.length_c   1.000
_cell.angle_alpha   90.00
_cell.angle_beta   90.00
_cell.angle_gamma   90.00
#
_symmetry.space_group_name_H-M   'P 1'
#
loop_
_entity.id
_entity.type
_entity.pdbx_description
1 polymer ?
#
loop_
_entity_poly.entity_id
_entity_poly.type
_entity_poly.pdbx_seq_one_letter_code
_entity_poly.pdbx_strand_id
1 'polypeptide(L)' 'MEKGIEVIARYHYQQGYFVEVTTERSVLAGRDYWLCKKNSPRKVFMFSSKFKNEDQEVHQIIDQIKNNVEKYEHTNM' A
#
# COMPACT_ATOMS: atom_id res chain seq x y z
N MET A 1 10.85 23.20 -3.41
CA MET A 1 9.82 22.56 -2.57
C MET A 1 9.95 21.07 -2.78
N GLU A 2 10.46 20.34 -1.80
CA GLU A 2 10.51 18.87 -1.87
C GLU A 2 9.07 18.34 -1.88
N LYS A 3 8.69 17.65 -2.96
CA LYS A 3 7.44 16.89 -3.01
C LYS A 3 7.60 15.71 -2.06
N GLY A 4 7.31 15.94 -0.78
CA GLY A 4 7.42 14.92 0.25
C GLY A 4 6.33 13.87 0.05
N ILE A 5 6.75 12.64 -0.25
CA ILE A 5 5.91 11.45 -0.11
C ILE A 5 5.98 11.06 1.37
N GLU A 6 4.82 10.99 2.03
CA GLU A 6 4.73 10.66 3.45
C GLU A 6 3.95 9.36 3.64
N VAL A 7 4.45 8.47 4.51
CA VAL A 7 3.69 7.30 4.97
C VAL A 7 2.72 7.76 6.05
N ILE A 8 1.43 7.60 5.79
CA ILE A 8 0.36 8.06 6.68
C ILE A 8 -0.35 6.93 7.42
N ALA A 9 -0.25 5.70 6.93
CA ALA A 9 -0.82 4.53 7.59
C ALA A 9 -0.05 3.25 7.23
N ARG A 10 -0.16 2.25 8.10
CA ARG A 10 0.34 0.89 7.86
C ARG A 10 -0.71 -0.13 8.28
N TYR A 11 -1.16 -0.94 7.33
CA TYR A 11 -2.12 -2.02 7.57
C TYR A 11 -1.40 -3.35 7.60
N HIS A 12 -1.45 -4.03 8.75
CA HIS A 12 -0.77 -5.31 8.92
C HIS A 12 -1.59 -6.46 8.32
N TYR A 13 -0.90 -7.34 7.61
CA TYR A 13 -1.46 -8.57 7.06
C TYR A 13 -0.68 -9.79 7.58
N GLN A 14 -1.20 -10.98 7.30
CA GLN A 14 -0.61 -12.23 7.75
C GLN A 14 0.79 -12.46 7.15
N GLN A 15 1.53 -13.42 7.72
CA GLN A 15 2.83 -13.89 7.18
C GLN A 15 3.89 -12.78 7.02
N GLY A 16 3.79 -11.71 7.81
CA GLY A 16 4.73 -10.60 7.81
C GLY A 16 4.53 -9.60 6.67
N TYR A 17 3.45 -9.69 5.90
CA TYR A 17 3.10 -8.66 4.94
C TYR A 17 2.40 -7.48 5.61
N PHE A 18 2.53 -6.31 5.03
CA PHE A 18 1.80 -5.12 5.44
C PHE A 18 1.66 -4.16 4.25
N VAL A 19 0.64 -3.31 4.29
CA VAL A 19 0.42 -2.28 3.28
C VAL A 19 0.81 -0.93 3.86
N GLU A 20 1.80 -0.28 3.25
CA GLU A 20 2.11 1.11 3.54
C GLU A 20 1.24 2.00 2.67
N VAL A 21 0.59 2.97 3.30
CA VAL A 21 -0.20 3.98 2.61
C VAL A 21 0.58 5.26 2.59
N THR A 22 0.90 5.74 1.39
CA THR A 22 1.63 6.99 1.20
C THR A 22 0.73 8.05 0.57
N THR A 23 1.01 9.31 0.84
CA THR A 23 0.38 10.44 0.13
C THR A 23 1.43 11.45 -0.26
N GLU A 24 1.21 12.13 -1.39
CA GLU A 24 2.02 13.30 -1.76
C GLU A 24 1.40 14.55 -1.11
N ARG A 25 2.22 15.46 -0.57
CA ARG A 25 1.72 16.73 0.04
C ARG A 25 0.96 17.67 -0.91
N SER A 26 0.74 17.31 -2.17
CA SER A 26 -0.03 18.10 -3.13
C SER A 26 -1.53 18.02 -2.85
N VAL A 27 -2.25 19.14 -2.98
CA VAL A 27 -3.69 19.30 -2.68
C VAL A 27 -4.60 18.39 -3.53
N LEU A 28 -4.07 17.79 -4.60
CA LEU A 28 -4.77 16.87 -5.51
C LEU A 28 -4.46 15.39 -5.25
N ALA A 29 -3.57 15.07 -4.32
CA ALA A 29 -2.96 13.76 -4.21
C ALA A 29 -3.89 12.71 -3.59
N GLY A 30 -4.00 11.57 -4.27
CA GLY A 30 -4.58 10.37 -3.70
C GLY A 30 -3.65 9.73 -2.67
N ARG A 31 -4.09 8.58 -2.15
CA ARG A 31 -3.27 7.67 -1.38
C ARG A 31 -2.76 6.57 -2.30
N ASP A 32 -1.48 6.26 -2.21
CA ASP A 32 -0.86 5.12 -2.87
C ASP A 32 -0.65 4.01 -1.86
N TYR A 33 -0.93 2.78 -2.28
CA TYR A 33 -0.91 1.61 -1.42
C TYR A 33 0.19 0.67 -1.89
N TRP A 34 1.10 0.35 -0.99
CA TRP A 34 2.30 -0.43 -1.29
C TRP A 34 2.35 -1.68 -0.43
N LEU A 35 2.31 -2.84 -1.07
CA LEU A 35 2.54 -4.11 -0.39
C LEU A 35 4.02 -4.25 -0.03
N CYS A 36 4.28 -4.48 1.25
CA CYS A 36 5.60 -4.65 1.83
C CYS A 36 5.67 -6.00 2.57
N LYS A 37 6.88 -6.55 2.71
CA LYS A 37 7.15 -7.76 3.51
C LYS A 37 8.19 -7.42 4.58
N LYS A 38 7.98 -7.88 5.80
CA LYS A 38 8.94 -7.71 6.91
C LYS A 38 10.31 -8.22 6.49
N ASN A 39 11.35 -7.46 6.82
CA ASN A 39 12.75 -7.76 6.48
C ASN A 39 13.05 -7.77 4.96
N SER A 40 12.16 -7.24 4.12
CA SER A 40 12.44 -7.03 2.70
C SER A 40 12.42 -5.54 2.37
N PRO A 41 13.41 -5.02 1.65
CA PRO A 41 13.38 -3.64 1.14
C PRO A 41 12.42 -3.51 -0.06
N ARG A 42 11.93 -4.63 -0.62
CA ARG A 42 11.07 -4.64 -1.79
C ARG A 42 9.65 -4.21 -1.42
N LYS A 43 9.07 -3.39 -2.27
CA LYS A 43 7.67 -2.97 -2.21
C LYS A 43 7.02 -3.22 -3.57
N VAL A 44 5.74 -3.58 -3.57
CA VAL A 44 4.93 -3.74 -4.77
C VAL A 44 3.81 -2.72 -4.72
N PHE A 45 3.72 -1.88 -5.75
CA PHE A 45 2.59 -0.97 -5.91
C PHE A 45 1.30 -1.78 -6.09
N MET A 46 0.31 -1.52 -5.25
CA MET A 46 -0.99 -2.18 -5.34
C MET A 46 -1.96 -1.34 -6.17
N PHE A 47 -2.23 -0.11 -5.74
CA PHE A 47 -3.15 0.82 -6.39
C PHE A 47 -3.01 2.24 -5.83
N SER A 48 -3.66 3.20 -6.48
CA SER A 48 -3.89 4.56 -5.98
C SER A 48 -5.39 4.81 -5.81
N SER A 49 -5.80 5.43 -4.71
CA SER A 49 -7.23 5.73 -4.45
C SER A 49 -7.38 7.01 -3.65
N LYS A 50 -8.47 7.75 -3.88
CA LYS A 50 -8.82 8.89 -3.04
C LYS A 50 -9.36 8.39 -1.71
N PHE A 51 -8.83 8.91 -0.61
CA PHE A 51 -9.35 8.59 0.71
C PHE A 51 -10.80 9.06 0.84
N LYS A 52 -11.66 8.18 1.36
CA LYS A 52 -13.05 8.50 1.68
C LYS A 52 -13.30 8.34 3.18
N ASN A 53 -13.04 7.14 3.69
CA ASN A 53 -13.10 6.76 5.10
C ASN A 53 -12.28 5.47 5.31
N GLU A 54 -12.02 5.14 6.57
CA GLU A 54 -11.22 3.97 6.96
C GLU A 54 -11.86 2.65 6.53
N ASP A 55 -13.18 2.49 6.72
CA ASP A 55 -13.91 1.27 6.33
C ASP A 55 -13.77 0.94 4.83
N GLN A 56 -13.95 1.94 3.96
CA GLN A 56 -13.78 1.75 2.51
C GLN A 56 -12.32 1.53 2.13
N GLU A 57 -11.39 2.18 2.82
CA GLU A 57 -9.96 1.99 2.60
C GLU A 57 -9.55 0.54 2.94
N VAL A 58 -9.99 0.02 4.08
CA VAL A 58 -9.73 -1.37 4.50
C VAL A 58 -10.34 -2.35 3.50
N HIS A 59 -11.59 -2.16 3.07
CA HIS A 59 -12.20 -3.03 2.05
C HIS A 59 -11.41 -3.04 0.73
N GLN A 60 -10.98 -1.86 0.24
CA GLN A 60 -10.16 -1.77 -0.97
C GLN A 60 -8.82 -2.51 -0.83
N ILE A 61 -8.19 -2.42 0.34
CA ILE A 61 -6.96 -3.15 0.63
C ILE A 61 -7.23 -4.66 0.62
N ILE A 62 -8.26 -5.14 1.30
CA ILE A 62 -8.61 -6.57 1.39
C ILE A 62 -8.88 -7.16 -0.01
N ASP A 63 -9.63 -6.45 -0.85
CA ASP A 63 -9.95 -6.91 -2.22
C ASP A 63 -8.70 -7.08 -3.10
N GLN A 64 -7.64 -6.31 -2.81
CA GLN A 64 -6.43 -6.28 -3.63
C GLN A 64 -5.27 -7.09 -3.03
N ILE A 65 -5.21 -7.24 -1.70
CA ILE A 65 -4.00 -7.71 -1.01
C ILE A 65 -3.62 -9.14 -1.39
N LYS A 66 -4.60 -10.04 -1.51
CA LYS A 66 -4.34 -11.45 -1.85
C LYS A 66 -3.64 -11.59 -3.20
N ASN A 67 -4.20 -10.98 -4.24
CA ASN A 67 -3.63 -10.99 -5.59
C ASN A 67 -2.23 -10.35 -5.63
N ASN A 68 -2.00 -9.31 -4.83
CA ASN A 68 -0.69 -8.66 -4.78
C ASN A 68 0.35 -9.46 -4.00
N VAL A 69 -0.03 -10.22 -2.96
CA VAL A 69 0.87 -11.17 -2.27
C VAL A 69 1.30 -12.27 -3.25
N GLU A 70 0.36 -12.85 -3.99
CA GLU A 70 0.67 -13.85 -5.01
C GLU A 70 1.65 -13.30 -6.05
N LYS A 71 1.39 -12.10 -6.58
CA LYS A 71 2.33 -11.41 -7.50
C LYS A 71 3.70 -11.19 -6.86
N TYR A 72 3.75 -10.72 -5.62
CA TYR A 72 5.00 -10.44 -4.91
C TYR A 72 5.88 -11.69 -4.84
N GLU A 73 5.31 -12.83 -4.44
CA GLU A 73 6.04 -14.10 -4.33
C GLU A 73 6.39 -14.69 -5.70
N HIS A 74 5.52 -14.57 -6.71
CA HIS A 74 5.74 -15.15 -8.03
C HIS A 74 6.65 -14.33 -8.94
N THR A 75 6.92 -13.06 -8.62
CA THR A 75 7.97 -12.29 -9.34
C THR A 75 9.39 -12.84 -9.05
N ASN A 76 9.53 -13.78 -8.11
CA ASN A 76 10.80 -14.42 -7.76
C ASN A 76 11.01 -15.80 -8.44
N MET A 77 10.23 -16.17 -9.46
CA MET A 77 10.47 -17.36 -10.30
C MET A 77 10.87 -16.97 -11.71
#